data_AF-A0A4U1M3K7-F1
#
_entry.id   AF-A0A4U1M3K7-F1
#
_cell.length_a   1.000
_cell.length_b   1.000
_cell.length_c   1.000
_cell.angle_alpha   90.00
_cell.angle_beta   90.00
_cell.angle_gamma   90.00
#
_symmetry.space_group_name_H-M   'P 1'
#
loop_
_entity.id
_entity.type
_entity.pdbx_description
1 polymer ?
#
loop_
_entity_poly.entity_id
_entity_poly.type
_entity_poly.pdbx_seq_one_letter_code
_entity_poly.pdbx_strand_id
1 'polypeptide(L)'
;MKHSIKSLFVILGVGAVAYGIHTKFFLEEGPFLDFLSRTYFFHFICSALLVVGIQALSTVKSLVNSLGIAYLAALFIKMGLFVLLFKEPLFAEEETPKSELLSLLIPFFISLFVEVYFIAKILMKIDTSNNIR
;
A
#
# COMPACT_ATOMS: atom_id res chain seq x y z
N MET A 1 3.15 4.92 19.51
CA MET A 1 4.12 3.84 19.18
C MET A 1 3.52 2.44 19.19
N LYS A 2 2.95 1.91 20.30
CA LYS A 2 2.39 0.54 20.34
C LYS A 2 1.30 0.25 19.28
N HIS A 3 0.47 1.23 18.94
CA HIS A 3 -0.56 1.07 17.89
C HIS A 3 0.02 1.01 16.47
N SER A 4 1.10 1.73 16.20
CA SER A 4 1.78 1.79 14.90
C SER A 4 2.52 0.49 14.58
N ILE A 5 3.06 -0.16 15.61
CA ILE A 5 3.67 -1.48 15.48
C ILE A 5 2.62 -2.53 15.10
N LYS A 6 1.43 -2.48 15.71
CA LYS A 6 0.33 -3.40 15.37
C LYS A 6 -0.12 -3.26 13.91
N SER A 7 -0.30 -2.03 13.41
CA SER A 7 -0.69 -1.81 12.02
C SER A 7 0.37 -2.32 11.04
N LEU A 8 1.65 -2.13 11.36
CA LEU A 8 2.76 -2.68 10.56
C LEU A 8 2.67 -4.21 10.44
N PHE A 9 2.56 -4.91 11.57
CA PHE A 9 2.45 -6.38 11.57
C PHE A 9 1.22 -6.88 10.80
N VAL A 10 0.08 -6.18 10.92
CA VAL A 10 -1.13 -6.53 10.17
C VAL A 10 -0.93 -6.32 8.67
N ILE A 11 -0.40 -5.19 8.24
CA ILE A 11 -0.15 -4.90 6.81
C ILE A 11 0.78 -5.96 6.23
N LEU A 12 1.92 -6.22 6.86
CA LEU A 12 2.88 -7.21 6.38
C LEU A 12 2.31 -8.64 6.40
N GLY A 13 1.54 -8.99 7.44
CA GLY A 13 0.87 -10.29 7.54
C GLY A 13 -0.16 -10.50 6.43
N VAL A 14 -1.00 -9.49 6.15
CA VAL A 14 -1.95 -9.55 5.03
C VAL A 14 -1.20 -9.67 3.70
N GLY A 15 -0.09 -8.95 3.52
CA GLY A 15 0.73 -9.06 2.31
C GLY A 15 1.30 -10.46 2.10
N ALA A 16 1.86 -11.06 3.15
CA ALA A 16 2.41 -12.41 3.08
C ALA A 16 1.32 -13.46 2.78
N VAL A 17 0.16 -13.37 3.44
CA VAL A 17 -0.97 -14.27 3.18
C VAL A 17 -1.52 -14.08 1.77
N ALA A 18 -1.71 -12.84 1.33
CA ALA A 18 -2.21 -12.53 -0.01
C ALA A 18 -1.25 -13.01 -1.10
N TYR A 19 0.06 -12.85 -0.92
CA TYR A 19 1.07 -13.36 -1.85
C TYR A 19 1.06 -14.90 -1.91
N GLY A 20 0.99 -15.58 -0.76
CA GLY A 20 0.92 -17.03 -0.70
C GLY A 20 -0.36 -17.61 -1.32
N ILE A 21 -1.49 -16.92 -1.19
CA ILE A 21 -2.73 -17.28 -1.89
C ILE A 21 -2.55 -17.06 -3.40
N HIS A 22 -2.09 -15.89 -3.82
CA HIS A 22 -1.96 -15.55 -5.23
C HIS A 22 -1.08 -16.56 -5.98
N THR A 23 0.11 -16.83 -5.46
CA THR A 23 1.07 -17.77 -6.07
C THR A 23 0.55 -19.21 -6.12
N LYS A 24 -0.26 -19.65 -5.15
CA LYS A 24 -0.87 -20.99 -5.17
C LYS A 24 -2.00 -21.14 -6.19
N PHE A 25 -2.80 -20.10 -6.42
CA PHE A 25 -3.97 -20.17 -7.29
C PHE A 25 -3.67 -19.84 -8.76
N PHE A 26 -2.66 -19.02 -9.03
CA PHE A 26 -2.39 -18.53 -10.39
C PHE A 26 -1.24 -19.24 -11.11
N LEU A 27 -0.58 -20.23 -10.49
CA LEU A 27 0.49 -21.06 -11.08
C LEU A 27 1.49 -20.24 -11.91
N GLU A 28 1.86 -19.06 -11.40
CA GLU A 28 2.81 -18.19 -12.09
C GLU A 28 4.20 -18.78 -11.94
N GLU A 29 4.73 -19.31 -13.03
CA GLU A 29 6.10 -19.83 -13.13
C GLU A 29 6.96 -18.90 -13.99
N GLY A 30 8.27 -18.90 -13.74
CA GLY A 30 9.23 -18.14 -14.53
C GLY A 30 9.40 -16.67 -14.11
N PRO A 31 9.88 -15.80 -15.02
CA PRO A 31 10.31 -14.43 -14.70
C PRO A 31 9.22 -13.54 -14.08
N PHE A 32 7.95 -13.85 -14.35
CA PHE A 32 6.81 -13.10 -13.84
C PHE A 32 6.61 -13.27 -12.32
N LEU A 33 6.94 -14.44 -11.75
CA LEU A 33 6.81 -14.69 -10.31
C LEU A 33 7.71 -13.75 -9.48
N ASP A 34 8.93 -13.53 -9.94
CA ASP A 34 9.86 -12.58 -9.33
C ASP A 34 9.31 -11.16 -9.43
N PHE A 35 8.72 -10.80 -10.58
CA PHE A 35 8.09 -9.51 -10.77
C PHE A 35 6.88 -9.30 -9.84
N LEU A 36 6.02 -10.31 -9.71
CA LEU A 36 4.89 -10.30 -8.80
C LEU A 36 5.36 -10.15 -7.35
N SER A 37 6.40 -10.87 -6.94
CA SER A 37 6.96 -10.78 -5.58
C SER A 37 7.44 -9.35 -5.26
N ARG A 38 8.15 -8.70 -6.19
CA ARG A 38 8.60 -7.31 -6.07
C ARG A 38 7.42 -6.34 -6.00
N THR A 39 6.35 -6.62 -6.74
CA THR A 39 5.12 -5.81 -6.77
C THR A 39 4.40 -5.87 -5.42
N TYR A 40 4.24 -7.07 -4.84
CA TYR A 40 3.73 -7.24 -3.48
C TYR A 40 4.59 -6.50 -2.47
N PHE A 41 5.90 -6.69 -2.52
CA PHE A 41 6.82 -6.05 -1.59
C PHE A 41 6.71 -4.52 -1.66
N PHE A 42 6.73 -3.95 -2.86
CA PHE A 42 6.59 -2.51 -3.07
C PHE A 42 5.29 -1.97 -2.46
N HIS A 43 4.15 -2.55 -2.82
CA HIS A 43 2.86 -2.03 -2.38
C HIS A 43 2.67 -2.10 -0.87
N PHE A 44 3.03 -3.22 -0.23
CA PHE A 44 2.85 -3.40 1.21
C PHE A 44 3.87 -2.62 2.04
N ILE A 45 5.12 -2.48 1.58
CA ILE A 45 6.12 -1.65 2.26
C ILE A 45 5.76 -0.17 2.13
N CYS A 46 5.37 0.30 0.94
CA CYS A 46 4.87 1.66 0.77
C CYS A 46 3.66 1.93 1.67
N SER A 47 2.69 1.01 1.75
CA SER A 47 1.54 1.15 2.66
C SER A 47 1.93 1.22 4.12
N ALA A 48 2.86 0.38 4.56
CA ALA A 48 3.40 0.43 5.92
C ALA A 48 4.06 1.79 6.22
N LEU A 49 4.90 2.27 5.31
CA LEU A 49 5.57 3.57 5.42
C LEU A 49 4.58 4.73 5.45
N LEU A 50 3.54 4.70 4.60
CA LEU A 50 2.50 5.72 4.59
C LEU A 50 1.71 5.76 5.90
N VAL A 51 1.27 4.60 6.40
CA VAL A 51 0.53 4.52 7.67
C VAL A 51 1.40 5.00 8.84
N VAL A 52 2.66 4.58 8.91
CA VAL A 52 3.61 5.05 9.94
C VAL A 52 3.90 6.54 9.80
N GLY A 53 4.12 7.02 8.58
CA GLY A 53 4.40 8.42 8.29
C GLY A 53 3.24 9.33 8.67
N ILE A 54 2.01 9.00 8.28
CA ILE A 54 0.80 9.75 8.66
C ILE A 54 0.59 9.71 10.17
N GLN A 55 0.83 8.59 10.82
CA GLN A 55 0.79 8.52 12.28
C GLN A 55 1.85 9.41 12.93
N ALA A 56 3.08 9.47 12.42
CA ALA A 56 4.11 10.38 12.93
C ALA A 56 3.71 11.85 12.71
N LEU A 57 3.22 12.20 11.51
CA LEU A 57 2.73 13.54 11.20
C LEU A 57 1.55 13.95 12.09
N SER A 58 0.73 12.99 12.55
CA SER A 58 -0.40 13.27 13.45
C SER A 58 0.00 13.82 14.82
N THR A 59 1.27 13.70 15.22
CA THR A 59 1.76 14.29 16.47
C THR A 59 2.14 15.77 16.31
N VAL A 60 2.20 16.28 15.08
CA VAL A 60 2.57 17.67 14.78
C VAL A 60 1.31 18.52 14.66
N LYS A 61 1.02 19.31 15.70
CA LYS A 61 -0.25 20.06 15.85
C LYS A 61 -0.66 20.88 14.62
N SER A 62 0.30 21.51 13.93
CA SER A 62 0.03 22.33 12.74
C SER A 62 -0.38 21.53 11.50
N LEU A 63 -0.02 20.25 11.43
CA LEU A 63 -0.25 19.41 10.25
C LEU A 63 -1.51 18.55 10.35
N VAL A 64 -2.11 18.48 11.54
CA VAL A 64 -3.26 17.64 11.86
C VAL A 64 -4.42 17.85 10.88
N ASN A 65 -4.74 19.12 10.56
CA ASN A 65 -5.84 19.47 9.67
C ASN A 65 -5.57 19.12 8.19
N SER A 66 -4.31 18.85 7.83
CA SER A 66 -3.89 18.58 6.45
C SER A 66 -3.51 17.11 6.20
N LEU A 67 -3.68 16.21 7.20
CA LEU A 67 -3.25 14.81 7.07
C LEU A 67 -3.97 14.05 5.96
N GLY A 68 -5.26 14.31 5.74
CA GLY A 68 -6.01 13.70 4.64
C GLY A 68 -5.46 14.10 3.26
N ILE A 69 -5.09 15.38 3.13
CA ILE A 69 -4.46 15.92 1.91
C ILE A 69 -3.05 15.34 1.74
N ALA A 70 -2.26 15.28 2.82
CA ALA A 70 -0.92 14.69 2.81
C ALA A 70 -0.96 13.21 2.41
N TYR A 71 -1.93 12.45 2.93
CA TYR A 71 -2.15 11.06 2.54
C TYR A 71 -2.49 10.94 1.05
N LEU A 72 -3.43 11.75 0.54
CA LEU A 72 -3.83 11.69 -0.86
C LEU A 72 -2.65 12.03 -1.80
N ALA A 73 -1.87 13.05 -1.47
CA ALA A 73 -0.65 13.39 -2.21
C ALA A 73 0.36 12.24 -2.20
N ALA A 74 0.57 11.60 -1.05
CA ALA A 74 1.49 10.48 -0.92
C ALA A 74 1.01 9.21 -1.65
N LEU A 75 -0.32 9.00 -1.74
CA LEU A 75 -0.92 7.94 -2.55
C LEU A 75 -0.65 8.16 -4.05
N PHE A 76 -0.80 9.39 -4.56
CA PHE A 76 -0.43 9.72 -5.94
C PHE A 76 1.06 9.49 -6.21
N ILE A 77 1.93 9.86 -5.26
CA ILE A 77 3.37 9.59 -5.36
C ILE A 77 3.63 8.08 -5.40
N LYS A 78 2.99 7.27 -4.55
CA LYS A 78 3.09 5.80 -4.55
C LYS A 78 2.70 5.22 -5.92
N MET A 79 1.60 5.69 -6.51
CA MET A 79 1.16 5.25 -7.84
C MET A 79 2.15 5.66 -8.94
N GLY A 80 2.65 6.89 -8.91
CA GLY A 80 3.68 7.34 -9.85
C GLY A 80 4.97 6.54 -9.75
N LEU A 81 5.46 6.30 -8.53
CA LEU A 81 6.64 5.45 -8.28
C LEU A 81 6.42 4.02 -8.76
N PHE A 82 5.23 3.46 -8.58
CA PHE A 82 4.91 2.13 -9.12
C PHE A 82 5.10 2.10 -10.64
N VAL A 83 4.48 3.03 -11.37
CA VAL A 83 4.59 3.09 -12.83
C VAL A 83 6.05 3.27 -13.29
N LEU A 84 6.83 4.10 -12.59
CA LEU A 84 8.24 4.34 -12.93
C LEU A 84 9.15 3.12 -12.67
N LEU A 85 8.93 2.41 -11.56
CA LEU A 85 9.77 1.28 -11.14
C LEU A 85 9.36 -0.05 -11.79
N PHE A 86 8.09 -0.21 -12.16
CA PHE A 86 7.49 -1.44 -12.67
C PHE A 86 7.04 -1.30 -14.15
N LYS A 87 7.74 -0.44 -14.90
CA LYS A 87 7.42 -0.11 -16.30
C LYS A 87 7.48 -1.28 -17.27
N GLU A 88 8.28 -2.32 -16.99
CA GLU A 88 8.57 -3.39 -17.96
C GLU A 88 7.31 -4.09 -18.47
N PRO A 89 6.49 -4.77 -17.65
CA PRO A 89 5.26 -5.39 -18.15
C PRO A 89 4.19 -4.37 -18.58
N LEU A 90 4.30 -3.10 -18.17
CA LEU A 90 3.36 -2.04 -18.56
C LEU A 90 3.65 -1.47 -19.96
N PHE A 91 4.91 -1.54 -20.43
CA PHE A 91 5.38 -0.90 -21.65
C PHE A 91 6.33 -1.79 -22.48
N ALA A 92 6.31 -3.11 -22.27
CA ALA A 92 7.10 -4.05 -23.05
C ALA A 92 6.73 -3.97 -24.54
N GLU A 93 7.73 -4.15 -25.42
CA GLU A 93 7.52 -4.18 -26.87
C GLU A 93 6.73 -5.43 -27.30
N GLU A 94 6.86 -6.53 -26.56
CA GLU A 94 6.01 -7.71 -26.68
C GLU A 94 4.78 -7.56 -25.77
N GLU A 95 3.60 -7.94 -26.26
CA GLU A 95 2.36 -7.82 -25.49
C GLU A 95 2.40 -8.71 -24.23
N THR A 96 2.62 -8.09 -23.06
CA THR A 96 2.40 -8.74 -21.77
C THR A 96 0.97 -9.28 -21.71
N PRO A 97 0.76 -10.56 -21.36
CA PRO A 97 -0.57 -11.12 -21.23
C PRO A 97 -1.46 -10.27 -20.31
N LYS A 98 -2.70 -10.02 -20.71
CA LYS A 98 -3.66 -9.25 -19.89
C LYS A 98 -3.87 -9.88 -18.50
N SER A 99 -3.71 -11.20 -18.39
CA SER A 99 -3.74 -11.93 -17.12
C SER A 99 -2.64 -11.45 -16.17
N GLU A 100 -1.41 -11.29 -16.66
CA GLU A 100 -0.27 -10.79 -15.88
C GLU A 100 -0.50 -9.35 -15.43
N LEU A 101 -0.99 -8.49 -16.31
CA LEU A 101 -1.36 -7.11 -15.95
C LEU A 101 -2.44 -7.07 -14.85
N LEU A 102 -3.44 -7.95 -14.90
CA LEU A 102 -4.44 -8.08 -13.85
C LEU A 102 -3.83 -8.60 -12.54
N SER A 103 -2.88 -9.52 -12.60
CA SER A 103 -2.14 -10.00 -11.42
C SER A 103 -1.41 -8.86 -10.70
N LEU A 104 -0.94 -7.83 -11.41
CA LEU A 104 -0.31 -6.65 -10.78
C LEU A 104 -1.29 -5.75 -10.02
N LEU A 105 -2.58 -5.75 -10.39
CA LEU A 105 -3.60 -4.95 -9.72
C LEU A 105 -4.03 -5.56 -8.38
N ILE A 106 -3.95 -6.88 -8.22
CA ILE A 106 -4.31 -7.59 -6.99
C ILE A 106 -3.54 -7.06 -5.76
N PRO A 107 -2.19 -7.04 -5.74
CA PRO A 107 -1.44 -6.48 -4.62
C PRO A 107 -1.71 -4.99 -4.42
N PHE A 108 -1.92 -4.22 -5.49
CA PHE A 108 -2.28 -2.81 -5.40
C PHE A 108 -3.57 -2.62 -4.59
N PHE A 109 -4.67 -3.25 -5.00
CA PHE A 109 -5.97 -3.08 -4.35
C PHE A 109 -5.96 -3.61 -2.92
N ILE A 110 -5.37 -4.79 -2.67
CA ILE A 110 -5.31 -5.34 -1.31
C ILE A 110 -4.51 -4.40 -0.40
N SER A 111 -3.36 -3.90 -0.85
CA SER A 111 -2.57 -2.94 -0.06
C SER A 111 -3.36 -1.66 0.22
N LEU A 112 -4.08 -1.14 -0.78
CA LEU A 112 -4.86 0.08 -0.68
C LEU A 112 -6.01 -0.05 0.31
N PHE A 113 -6.75 -1.17 0.28
CA PHE A 113 -7.84 -1.41 1.23
C PHE A 113 -7.35 -1.41 2.69
N VAL A 114 -6.26 -2.14 2.97
CA VAL A 114 -5.69 -2.20 4.32
C VAL A 114 -5.12 -0.85 4.74
N GLU A 115 -4.44 -0.16 3.83
CA GLU A 115 -3.88 1.20 4.03
C GLU A 115 -4.99 2.19 4.39
N VAL A 116 -6.03 2.31 3.55
CA VAL A 116 -7.17 3.22 3.77
C VAL A 116 -7.85 2.93 5.10
N TYR A 117 -8.04 1.66 5.48
CA TYR A 117 -8.61 1.28 6.77
C TYR A 117 -7.83 1.90 7.94
N PHE A 118 -6.50 1.77 7.94
CA PHE A 118 -5.67 2.31 9.01
C PHE A 118 -5.61 3.84 8.98
N ILE A 119 -5.53 4.45 7.80
CA ILE A 119 -5.53 5.91 7.64
C ILE A 119 -6.84 6.50 8.15
N ALA A 120 -7.99 5.95 7.75
CA ALA A 120 -9.30 6.37 8.22
C ALA A 120 -9.39 6.29 9.75
N LYS A 121 -8.89 5.20 10.35
CA LYS A 121 -8.85 5.03 11.80
C LYS A 121 -7.99 6.09 12.50
N ILE A 122 -6.86 6.49 11.91
CA ILE A 122 -6.01 7.56 12.44
C ILE A 122 -6.76 8.90 12.39
N LEU A 123 -7.35 9.24 11.24
CA LEU A 123 -8.07 10.50 11.04
C LEU A 123 -9.30 10.61 11.95
N MET A 124 -10.10 9.54 12.09
CA MET A 124 -11.27 9.52 13.00
C MET A 124 -10.87 9.75 14.46
N LYS A 125 -9.76 9.15 14.90
CA LYS A 125 -9.27 9.32 16.27
C LYS A 125 -8.88 10.78 16.56
N ILE A 126 -8.30 11.45 15.58
CA ILE A 126 -7.90 12.85 15.67
C ILE A 126 -9.13 13.75 15.76
N ASP A 127 -10.10 13.53 14.86
CA ASP A 127 -11.34 14.31 14.81
C ASP A 127 -12.10 14.23 16.15
N THR A 128 -12.26 13.02 16.69
CA THR A 128 -12.87 12.80 18.00
C THR A 128 -12.11 13.53 19.13
N SER A 129 -10.77 13.53 19.07
CA SER A 129 -9.95 14.22 20.09
C SER A 129 -10.04 15.74 20.00
N ASN A 130 -10.29 16.30 18.82
CA ASN A 130 -10.41 17.74 18.64
C ASN A 130 -11.80 18.26 19.07
N ASN A 131 -12.85 17.44 18.95
CA ASN A 131 -14.22 17.81 19.36
C ASN A 131 -14.45 17.75 20.89
N ILE A 132 -13.57 17.08 21.65
CA ILE A 132 -13.65 16.98 23.11
C ILE A 132 -12.85 18.10 23.81
N ARG A 133 -11.97 18.81 23.09
CA ARG A 133 -11.13 19.91 23.61
C ARG A 133 -11.75 21.26 23.35
#